data_AF-A0A1F8DRF9-F1
#
_entry.id   AF-A0A1F8DRF9-F1
#
_cell.length_a   1.000
_cell.length_b   1.000
_cell.length_c   1.000
_cell.angle_alpha   90.00
_cell.angle_beta   90.00
_cell.angle_gamma   90.00
#
_symmetry.space_group_name_H-M   'P 1'
#
loop_
_entity.id
_entity.type
_entity.pdbx_description
1 polymer ?
#
loop_
_entity_poly.entity_id
_entity_poly.type
_entity_poly.pdbx_seq_one_letter_code
_entity_poly.pdbx_strand_id
1 'polypeptide(L)'
;MEKKIINKKTLQHLAELARIDLEEKKEEKMVKDLEEILEYFNKLKEINTEKVEPITGGLELADVFRNDDEGIKCEALRENLI
;
A
#
# COMPACT_ATOMS: atom_id res chain seq x y z
N MET A 1 -2.69 -19.31 22.11
CA MET A 1 -3.41 -19.66 20.86
C MET A 1 -3.26 -18.48 19.92
N GLU A 2 -2.48 -18.61 18.86
CA GLU A 2 -2.35 -17.57 17.83
C GLU A 2 -3.72 -17.31 17.20
N LYS A 3 -4.16 -16.08 17.29
CA LYS A 3 -5.43 -15.63 16.71
C LYS A 3 -5.26 -15.66 15.20
N LYS A 4 -6.09 -16.43 14.47
CA LYS A 4 -6.15 -16.32 12.99
C LYS A 4 -6.35 -14.85 12.63
N ILE A 5 -5.34 -14.25 12.02
CA ILE A 5 -5.28 -12.82 11.74
C ILE A 5 -6.28 -12.45 10.64
N ILE A 6 -6.54 -13.38 9.72
CA ILE A 6 -7.47 -13.21 8.60
C ILE A 6 -8.58 -14.26 8.67
N ASN A 7 -9.79 -13.82 8.35
CA ASN A 7 -10.98 -14.64 8.14
C ASN A 7 -11.83 -13.98 7.04
N LYS A 8 -12.90 -14.62 6.56
CA LYS A 8 -13.76 -14.08 5.48
C LYS A 8 -14.29 -12.68 5.80
N LYS A 9 -14.70 -12.42 7.05
CA LYS A 9 -15.18 -11.11 7.49
C LYS A 9 -14.09 -10.04 7.41
N THR A 10 -12.86 -10.36 7.84
CA THR A 10 -11.70 -9.47 7.72
C THR A 10 -11.38 -9.19 6.25
N LEU A 11 -11.47 -10.21 5.39
CA LEU A 11 -11.22 -10.08 3.95
C LEU A 11 -12.23 -9.13 3.28
N GLN A 12 -13.52 -9.32 3.54
CA GLN A 12 -14.59 -8.47 3.01
C GLN A 12 -14.43 -7.02 3.49
N HIS A 13 -14.09 -6.82 4.77
CA HIS A 13 -13.84 -5.48 5.30
C HIS A 13 -12.64 -4.80 4.63
N LEU A 14 -11.53 -5.52 4.42
CA LEU A 14 -10.37 -4.99 3.71
C LEU A 14 -10.70 -4.66 2.25
N ALA A 15 -11.48 -5.49 1.59
CA ALA A 15 -11.90 -5.27 0.21
C ALA A 15 -12.78 -4.02 0.07
N GLU A 16 -13.69 -3.80 1.03
CA GLU A 16 -14.50 -2.58 1.09
C GLU A 16 -13.62 -1.33 1.27
N LEU A 17 -12.63 -1.37 2.18
CA LEU A 17 -11.68 -0.27 2.39
C LEU A 17 -10.84 0.01 1.14
N ALA A 18 -10.41 -1.04 0.44
CA ALA A 18 -9.63 -0.95 -0.79
C ALA A 18 -10.48 -0.69 -2.04
N ARG A 19 -11.82 -0.68 -1.93
CA ARG A 19 -12.78 -0.57 -3.03
C ARG A 19 -12.59 -1.65 -4.11
N ILE A 20 -12.29 -2.87 -3.68
CA ILE A 20 -12.14 -4.05 -4.55
C ILE A 20 -13.41 -4.89 -4.45
N ASP A 21 -14.02 -5.19 -5.59
CA ASP A 21 -15.13 -6.14 -5.65
C ASP A 21 -14.59 -7.59 -5.67
N LEU A 22 -15.15 -8.45 -4.82
CA LEU A 22 -14.68 -9.82 -4.63
C LEU A 22 -15.78 -10.83 -4.94
N GLU A 23 -15.46 -11.77 -5.82
CA GLU A 23 -16.31 -12.93 -6.07
C GLU A 23 -16.21 -13.93 -4.91
N GLU A 24 -17.35 -14.36 -4.37
CA GLU A 24 -17.43 -15.36 -3.27
C GLU A 24 -16.63 -16.64 -3.56
N LYS A 25 -16.58 -17.06 -4.83
CA LYS A 25 -15.85 -18.26 -5.27
C LYS A 25 -14.33 -18.15 -5.06
N LYS A 26 -13.78 -16.94 -5.02
CA LYS A 26 -12.34 -16.68 -4.86
C LYS A 26 -11.96 -16.31 -3.42
N GLU A 27 -12.93 -15.98 -2.57
CA GLU A 27 -12.67 -15.57 -1.18
C GLU A 27 -11.90 -16.63 -0.39
N GLU A 28 -12.27 -17.91 -0.49
CA GLU A 28 -11.61 -18.98 0.26
C GLU A 28 -10.15 -19.16 -0.11
N LYS A 29 -9.86 -19.05 -1.41
CA LYS A 29 -8.49 -19.08 -1.90
C LYS A 29 -7.70 -17.86 -1.41
N MET A 30 -8.28 -16.67 -1.50
CA MET A 30 -7.62 -15.44 -1.03
C MET A 30 -7.34 -15.46 0.48
N VAL A 31 -8.26 -15.97 1.30
CA VAL A 31 -8.01 -16.15 2.73
C VAL A 31 -6.77 -17.02 2.95
N LYS A 32 -6.66 -18.15 2.24
CA LYS A 32 -5.52 -19.06 2.36
C LYS A 32 -4.22 -18.41 1.88
N ASP A 33 -4.23 -17.78 0.71
CA ASP A 33 -3.05 -17.13 0.14
C ASP A 33 -2.55 -16.00 1.07
N LEU A 34 -3.45 -15.22 1.67
CA LEU A 34 -3.09 -14.17 2.63
C LEU A 34 -2.59 -14.72 3.97
N GLU A 35 -3.13 -15.85 4.44
CA GLU A 35 -2.59 -16.55 5.62
C GLU A 35 -1.13 -16.95 5.38
N GLU A 36 -0.81 -17.55 4.23
CA GLU A 36 0.56 -17.97 3.87
C GLU A 36 1.52 -16.77 3.77
N ILE A 37 1.08 -15.66 3.17
CA ILE A 37 1.88 -14.42 3.08
C ILE A 37 2.19 -13.88 4.48
N LEU A 38 1.19 -13.74 5.35
CA LEU A 38 1.39 -13.21 6.70
C LEU A 38 2.30 -14.11 7.54
N GLU A 39 2.18 -15.43 7.37
CA GLU A 39 3.06 -16.37 8.05
C GLU A 39 4.52 -16.23 7.60
N TYR A 40 4.75 -15.96 6.31
CA TYR A 40 6.09 -15.63 5.82
C TYR A 40 6.64 -14.32 6.44
N PHE A 41 5.81 -13.28 6.57
CA PHE A 41 6.20 -12.01 7.19
C PHE A 41 6.51 -12.12 8.69
N ASN A 42 5.97 -13.12 9.40
CA ASN A 42 6.27 -13.32 10.82
C ASN A 42 7.77 -13.55 11.10
N LYS A 43 8.54 -14.02 10.12
CA LYS A 43 10.01 -14.15 10.22
C LYS A 43 10.71 -12.84 10.57
N LEU A 44 10.15 -11.70 10.17
CA LEU A 44 10.71 -10.38 10.49
C LEU A 44 10.67 -10.05 11.98
N LYS A 45 9.80 -10.70 12.76
CA LYS A 45 9.69 -10.48 14.22
C LYS A 45 10.86 -11.05 15.02
N GLU A 46 11.66 -11.92 14.41
CA GLU A 46 12.85 -12.51 15.05
C GLU A 46 13.99 -11.49 15.18
N ILE A 47 13.93 -10.38 14.45
CA ILE A 47 14.95 -9.34 14.42
C ILE A 47 14.59 -8.23 15.41
N ASN A 48 15.52 -7.87 16.30
CA ASN A 48 15.32 -6.77 17.25
C ASN A 48 15.51 -5.40 16.56
N THR A 49 14.47 -4.59 16.54
CA THR A 49 14.47 -3.24 15.95
C THR A 49 14.29 -2.11 16.98
N GLU A 50 14.38 -2.37 18.29
CA GLU A 50 14.10 -1.38 19.36
C GLU A 50 14.97 -0.12 19.30
N LYS A 51 16.18 -0.21 18.72
CA LYS A 51 17.15 0.89 18.66
C LYS A 51 17.37 1.43 17.24
N VAL A 52 16.54 1.04 16.28
CA VAL A 52 16.69 1.42 14.87
C VAL A 52 15.52 2.33 14.49
N GLU A 53 15.82 3.50 13.94
CA GLU A 53 14.79 4.42 13.45
C GLU A 53 14.17 3.88 12.14
N PRO A 54 12.83 4.00 11.96
CA PRO A 54 12.19 3.62 10.71
C PRO A 54 12.68 4.48 9.54
N ILE A 55 12.94 3.83 8.41
CA ILE A 55 13.27 4.53 7.17
C ILE A 55 11.99 5.01 6.46
N THR A 56 11.86 6.31 6.23
CA THR A 56 10.65 6.94 5.65
C THR A 56 10.77 7.24 4.15
N GLY A 57 11.97 7.12 3.57
CA GLY A 57 12.24 7.34 2.15
C GLY A 57 13.61 6.78 1.73
N GLY A 58 13.85 6.65 0.42
CA GLY A 58 15.11 6.14 -0.13
C GLY A 58 16.11 7.20 -0.59
N LEU A 59 15.76 8.48 -0.43
CA LEU A 59 16.54 9.64 -0.83
C LEU A 59 16.84 10.50 0.41
N GLU A 60 17.71 11.50 0.26
CA GLU A 60 17.96 12.48 1.31
C GLU A 60 16.66 13.12 1.79
N LEU A 61 16.52 13.22 3.11
CA LEU A 61 15.37 13.86 3.74
C LEU A 61 15.47 15.38 3.51
N ALA A 62 14.85 15.84 2.44
CA ALA A 62 14.74 17.24 2.10
C ALA A 62 13.30 17.59 1.72
N ASP A 63 12.83 18.75 2.16
CA ASP A 63 11.53 19.26 1.77
C ASP A 63 11.57 19.70 0.31
N VAL A 64 10.75 19.05 -0.53
CA VAL A 64 10.60 19.42 -1.95
C VAL A 64 9.43 20.37 -2.08
N PHE A 65 9.73 21.66 -2.25
CA PHE A 65 8.71 22.69 -2.48
C PHE A 65 8.39 22.84 -3.97
N ARG A 66 7.11 23.04 -4.28
CA ARG A 66 6.66 23.52 -5.59
C ARG A 66 6.72 25.05 -5.58
N ASN A 67 7.32 25.67 -6.59
CA ASN A 67 7.23 27.12 -6.77
C ASN A 67 5.77 27.53 -6.98
N ASP A 68 5.38 28.66 -6.40
CA ASP A 68 4.03 29.22 -6.57
C ASP A 68 3.93 30.08 -7.83
N ASP A 69 4.31 29.47 -8.95
CA ASP A 69 4.20 30.07 -10.27
C ASP A 69 2.90 29.60 -10.93
N GLU A 70 2.39 30.36 -11.91
CA GLU A 70 1.31 29.88 -12.78
C GLU A 70 1.81 28.60 -13.46
N GLY A 71 1.27 27.44 -13.05
CA GLY A 71 1.62 26.15 -13.65
C GLY A 71 1.49 26.20 -15.18
N ILE A 72 2.19 25.31 -15.89
CA ILE A 72 2.26 25.30 -17.37
C ILE A 72 0.87 25.59 -17.96
N LYS A 73 0.70 26.80 -18.53
CA LYS A 73 -0.56 27.20 -19.13
C LYS A 73 -0.85 26.28 -20.31
N CYS A 74 -2.07 25.73 -20.36
CA CYS A 74 -2.55 24.93 -21.48
C CYS A 74 -2.47 25.64 -22.85
N GLU A 75 -2.33 26.97 -22.86
CA GLU A 75 -2.15 27.78 -24.07
C GLU A 75 -0.83 27.46 -24.80
N ALA A 76 0.25 27.12 -24.06
CA ALA A 76 1.54 26.75 -24.65
C ALA A 76 1.53 25.37 -25.35
N LEU A 77 0.49 24.55 -25.14
CA LEU A 77 0.32 23.26 -25.84
C LEU A 77 -0.53 23.39 -27.11
N ARG A 78 -1.20 24.53 -27.35
CA ARG A 78 -1.97 24.79 -28.58
C ARG A 78 -1.11 25.25 -29.75
N GLU A 79 0.03 25.89 -29.49
CA GLU A 79 0.93 26.36 -30.57
C GLU A 79 1.72 25.23 -31.25
N ASN A 80 1.79 24.04 -30.64
CA ASN A 80 2.45 22.85 -31.22
C ASN A 80 1.47 21.87 -31.89
N LEU A 81 0.23 22.29 -32.15
CA LEU A 81 -0.82 21.44 -32.74
C LEU A 81 -1.43 22.04 -34.02
N ILE A 82 -0.63 22.82 -34.76
CA ILE A 82 -0.86 23.18 -36.17
C ILE A 82 0.29 22.62 -36.99
#